data_AF-A0A7Y2FUU5-F1
#
_entry.id   AF-A0A7Y2FUU5-F1
#
_cell.length_a   1.000
_cell.length_b   1.000
_cell.length_c   1.000
_cell.angle_alpha   90.00
_cell.angle_beta   90.00
_cell.angle_gamma   90.00
#
_symmetry.space_group_name_H-M   'P 1'
#
loop_
_entity.id
_entity.type
_entity.pdbx_description
1 polymer ?
#
loop_
_entity_poly.entity_id
_entity_poly.type
_entity_poly.pdbx_seq_one_letter_code
_entity_poly.pdbx_strand_id
1 'polypeptide(L)'
;MSGLPFAVGSVSGVAAPGLSVTNNAGPSQATKAAAGSSFESVLSQLSDTAVTNLKAGEAAAIAGLQGQATTREVVDAVMKAEQSLQTVIAVRDKVISAYQEISRMSI
;
A
#
# COMPACT_ATOMS: atom_id res chain seq x y z
N MET A 1 36.71 -15.52 -29.92
CA MET A 1 35.35 -15.76 -29.39
C MET A 1 35.49 -16.59 -28.12
N SER A 2 35.38 -15.95 -26.95
CA SER A 2 34.98 -16.54 -25.65
C SER A 2 34.79 -15.37 -24.68
N GLY A 3 33.56 -15.20 -24.17
CA GLY A 3 33.08 -14.00 -23.50
C GLY A 3 33.49 -13.85 -22.03
N LEU A 4 33.46 -12.60 -21.56
CA LEU A 4 33.61 -12.22 -20.16
C LEU A 4 32.23 -12.24 -19.46
N PRO A 5 32.08 -12.80 -18.25
CA PRO A 5 30.90 -12.58 -17.42
C PRO A 5 30.99 -11.22 -16.71
N PHE A 6 29.93 -10.43 -16.85
CA PHE A 6 29.69 -9.15 -16.20
C PHE A 6 29.54 -9.33 -14.69
N ALA A 7 30.47 -8.75 -13.92
CA ALA A 7 30.38 -8.65 -12.47
C ALA A 7 29.43 -7.50 -12.09
N VAL A 8 28.21 -7.84 -11.65
CA VAL A 8 27.31 -6.88 -11.00
C VAL A 8 27.77 -6.70 -9.55
N GLY A 9 28.16 -5.48 -9.19
CA GLY A 9 28.56 -5.14 -7.82
C GLY A 9 27.36 -5.21 -6.87
N SER A 10 27.50 -5.98 -5.80
CA SER A 10 26.54 -6.05 -4.70
C SER A 10 26.62 -4.78 -3.85
N VAL A 11 25.62 -3.91 -3.95
CA VAL A 11 25.45 -2.79 -3.00
C VAL A 11 25.06 -3.38 -1.64
N SER A 12 26.04 -3.40 -0.73
CA SER A 12 25.85 -3.79 0.66
C SER A 12 25.47 -2.55 1.49
N GLY A 13 24.24 -2.56 2.01
CA GLY A 13 23.86 -2.04 3.33
C GLY A 13 23.95 -0.53 3.60
N VAL A 14 22.80 0.15 3.53
CA VAL A 14 22.47 1.24 4.48
C VAL A 14 21.45 0.69 5.48
N ALA A 15 21.85 0.55 6.74
CA ALA A 15 21.03 -0.01 7.80
C ALA A 15 20.24 1.11 8.50
N ALA A 16 18.92 1.11 8.32
CA ALA A 16 17.99 1.77 9.23
C ALA A 16 17.60 0.77 10.36
N PRO A 17 17.30 1.22 11.59
CA PRO A 17 16.87 0.33 12.65
C PRO A 17 15.45 -0.17 12.33
N GLY A 18 15.34 -1.37 11.76
CA GLY A 18 14.06 -2.04 11.55
C GLY A 18 13.87 -2.83 10.26
N LEU A 19 14.84 -2.89 9.34
CA LEU A 19 14.63 -3.66 8.09
C LEU A 19 15.86 -4.48 7.68
N SER A 20 15.97 -5.68 8.25
CA SER A 20 16.82 -6.74 7.72
C SER A 20 16.19 -7.29 6.44
N VAL A 21 16.73 -6.88 5.29
CA VAL A 21 16.45 -7.50 3.99
C VAL A 21 17.23 -8.82 3.90
N THR A 22 16.53 -9.93 4.08
CA THR A 22 17.00 -11.26 3.68
C THR A 22 16.03 -11.79 2.63
N ASN A 23 16.45 -11.72 1.37
CA ASN A 23 15.83 -12.47 0.29
C ASN A 23 16.12 -13.96 0.53
N ASN A 24 15.15 -14.68 1.08
CA ASN A 24 15.10 -16.15 1.03
C ASN A 24 13.68 -16.58 0.68
N ALA A 25 13.53 -17.26 -0.46
CA ALA A 25 12.28 -17.87 -0.89
C ALA A 25 11.85 -18.95 0.13
N GLY A 26 10.67 -18.79 0.72
CA GLY A 26 10.05 -19.68 1.71
C GLY A 26 9.01 -18.94 2.54
N PRO A 27 7.94 -19.59 3.04
CA PRO A 27 6.78 -18.92 3.60
C PRO A 27 7.10 -18.31 4.97
N SER A 28 7.60 -17.08 4.96
CA SER A 28 7.97 -16.37 6.17
C SER A 28 6.78 -15.59 6.73
N GLN A 29 6.10 -16.28 7.65
CA GLN A 29 5.82 -15.75 8.98
C GLN A 29 5.04 -14.43 9.00
N ALA A 30 3.73 -14.60 9.17
CA ALA A 30 2.86 -13.65 9.83
C ALA A 30 3.63 -12.88 10.90
N THR A 31 3.80 -11.58 10.67
CA THR A 31 4.20 -10.63 11.69
C THR A 31 3.32 -10.92 12.89
N LYS A 32 3.96 -11.36 13.98
CA LYS A 32 3.37 -11.42 15.31
C LYS A 32 2.73 -10.06 15.56
N ALA A 33 1.43 -9.96 15.30
CA ALA A 33 0.63 -8.84 15.75
C ALA A 33 0.79 -8.82 17.27
N ALA A 34 1.45 -7.76 17.72
CA ALA A 34 1.77 -7.51 19.11
C ALA A 34 0.53 -7.77 19.98
N ALA A 35 0.63 -8.80 20.81
CA ALA A 35 -0.23 -8.95 21.97
C ALA A 35 0.10 -7.77 22.91
N GLY A 36 -0.70 -6.71 22.85
CA GLY A 36 -0.56 -5.55 23.75
C GLY A 36 -0.86 -4.18 23.15
N SER A 37 -1.07 -4.04 21.84
CA SER A 37 -1.45 -2.74 21.25
C SER A 37 -2.93 -2.48 21.48
N SER A 38 -3.28 -1.65 22.47
CA SER A 38 -4.63 -1.12 22.63
C SER A 38 -5.08 -0.48 21.31
N PHE A 39 -6.35 -0.67 20.93
CA PHE A 39 -6.93 -0.10 19.70
C PHE A 39 -6.67 1.41 19.57
N GLU A 40 -6.65 2.13 20.70
CA GLU A 40 -6.32 3.56 20.77
C GLU A 40 -4.87 3.86 20.34
N SER A 41 -3.90 3.03 20.69
CA SER A 41 -2.51 3.15 20.21
C SER A 41 -2.41 2.91 18.70
N VAL A 42 -3.15 1.93 18.17
CA VAL A 42 -3.21 1.68 16.72
C VAL A 42 -3.86 2.85 15.99
N LEU A 43 -4.92 3.43 16.56
CA LEU A 43 -5.61 4.58 16.00
C LEU A 43 -4.74 5.85 16.04
N SER A 44 -4.04 6.10 17.15
CA SER A 44 -3.09 7.21 17.27
C SER A 44 -1.96 7.09 16.26
N GLN A 45 -1.37 5.89 16.14
CA GLN A 45 -0.32 5.62 15.16
C GLN A 45 -0.82 5.87 13.73
N LEU A 46 -2.07 5.46 13.44
CA LEU A 46 -2.70 5.66 12.14
C LEU A 46 -2.93 7.15 11.86
N SER A 47 -3.36 7.94 12.85
CA SER A 47 -3.54 9.38 12.73
C SER A 47 -2.21 10.12 12.49
N ASP A 48 -1.15 9.80 13.23
CA ASP A 48 0.18 10.39 13.02
C ASP A 48 0.75 10.04 11.63
N THR A 49 0.53 8.80 11.20
CA THR A 49 0.91 8.34 9.87
C THR A 49 0.12 9.08 8.79
N ALA A 50 -1.17 9.32 8.99
CA ALA A 50 -2.01 10.07 8.05
C ALA A 50 -1.53 11.52 7.88
N VAL A 51 -1.21 12.21 8.98
CA VAL A 51 -0.67 13.59 8.95
C VAL A 51 0.67 13.65 8.23
N THR A 52 1.55 12.68 8.51
CA THR A 52 2.87 12.57 7.86
C THR A 52 2.73 12.34 6.37
N ASN A 53 1.82 11.44 5.96
CA ASN A 53 1.54 11.15 4.56
C ASN A 53 0.91 12.34 3.83
N LEU A 54 0.06 13.12 4.52
CA LEU A 54 -0.54 14.33 3.96
C LEU A 54 0.53 15.38 3.64
N LYS A 55 1.45 15.63 4.57
CA LYS A 55 2.61 16.51 4.35
C LYS A 55 3.51 16.04 3.21
N ALA A 56 3.78 14.74 3.14
CA ALA A 56 4.56 14.15 2.06
C ALA A 56 3.84 14.29 0.69
N GLY A 57 2.51 14.13 0.69
CA GLY A 57 1.66 14.35 -0.48
C GLY A 57 1.64 15.79 -0.95
N GLU A 58 1.58 16.77 -0.04
CA GLU A 58 1.72 18.19 -0.39
C GLU A 58 3.09 18.49 -0.99
N ALA A 59 4.17 17.97 -0.40
CA ALA A 59 5.52 18.13 -0.95
C ALA A 59 5.64 17.50 -2.36
N ALA A 60 5.06 16.33 -2.57
CA ALA A 60 5.01 15.66 -3.87
C ALA A 60 4.13 16.41 -4.88
N ALA A 61 3.02 16.99 -4.46
CA ALA A 61 2.15 17.81 -5.31
C ALA A 61 2.82 19.12 -5.73
N ILE A 62 3.57 19.76 -4.82
CA ILE A 62 4.42 20.92 -5.13
C ILE A 62 5.50 20.54 -6.14
N ALA A 63 6.13 19.37 -5.99
CA ALA A 63 7.08 18.84 -6.97
C ALA A 63 6.41 18.45 -8.31
N GLY A 64 5.15 18.00 -8.29
CA GLY A 64 4.38 17.65 -9.49
C GLY A 64 3.94 18.87 -10.30
N LEU A 65 3.55 19.96 -9.63
CA LEU A 65 3.26 21.26 -10.26
C LEU A 65 4.49 21.87 -10.97
N GLN A 66 5.71 21.42 -10.62
CA GLN A 66 6.94 21.76 -11.37
C GLN A 66 7.09 21.00 -12.71
N GLY A 67 6.12 20.15 -13.10
CA GLY A 67 5.98 19.64 -14.47
C GLY A 67 6.61 18.28 -14.76
N GLN A 68 6.58 17.34 -13.80
CA GLN A 68 7.27 16.04 -13.91
C GLN A 68 6.40 14.86 -14.40
N ALA A 69 5.13 15.05 -14.82
CA ALA A 69 4.23 13.95 -15.18
C ALA A 69 3.60 14.09 -16.59
N THR A 70 3.65 13.01 -17.36
CA THR A 70 3.21 12.90 -18.76
C THR A 70 1.73 12.51 -18.88
N THR A 71 1.07 12.88 -19.98
CA THR A 71 -0.33 12.50 -20.27
C THR A 71 -0.60 10.99 -20.24
N ARG A 72 0.44 10.18 -20.44
CA ARG A 72 0.38 8.72 -20.34
C ARG A 72 0.24 8.23 -18.89
N GLU A 73 0.93 8.88 -17.95
CA GLU A 73 0.84 8.56 -16.53
C GLU A 73 -0.53 8.94 -15.94
N VAL A 74 -1.17 9.99 -16.47
CA VAL A 74 -2.55 10.35 -16.10
C VAL A 74 -3.53 9.25 -16.49
N VAL A 75 -3.40 8.68 -17.70
CA VAL A 75 -4.27 7.58 -18.17
C VAL A 75 -4.03 6.30 -17.38
N ASP A 76 -2.77 5.97 -17.07
CA ASP A 76 -2.43 4.82 -16.22
C ASP A 76 -2.99 4.96 -14.80
N ALA A 77 -2.95 6.17 -14.23
CA ALA A 77 -3.54 6.46 -12.93
C ALA A 77 -5.07 6.29 -12.94
N VAL A 78 -5.75 6.72 -14.01
CA VAL A 78 -7.20 6.54 -14.18
C VAL A 78 -7.55 5.05 -14.31
N MET A 79 -6.82 4.29 -15.12
CA MET A 79 -7.01 2.84 -15.26
C MET A 79 -6.85 2.10 -13.92
N LYS A 80 -5.85 2.49 -13.11
CA LYS A 80 -5.69 1.96 -11.75
C LYS A 80 -6.85 2.32 -10.82
N ALA A 81 -7.39 3.53 -10.95
CA ALA A 81 -8.54 3.97 -10.16
C ALA A 81 -9.81 3.18 -10.52
N GLU A 82 -10.05 2.90 -11.80
CA GLU A 82 -11.18 2.09 -12.27
C GLU A 82 -11.13 0.65 -11.73
N GLN A 83 -9.96 0.03 -11.72
CA GLN A 83 -9.75 -1.30 -11.17
C GLN A 83 -10.11 -1.38 -9.67
N SER A 84 -9.73 -0.35 -8.90
CA SER A 84 -10.06 -0.24 -7.48
C SER A 84 -11.55 -0.01 -7.27
N LEU A 85 -12.15 0.89 -8.05
CA LEU A 85 -13.58 1.21 -7.98
C LEU A 85 -14.46 -0.02 -8.22
N GLN A 86 -14.12 -0.88 -9.18
CA GLN A 86 -14.86 -2.13 -9.42
C GLN A 86 -14.87 -3.04 -8.20
N THR A 87 -13.76 -3.10 -7.47
CA THR A 87 -13.66 -3.91 -6.25
C THR A 87 -14.55 -3.34 -5.13
N VAL A 88 -14.57 -2.02 -4.99
CA VAL A 88 -15.44 -1.33 -4.01
C VAL A 88 -16.91 -1.56 -4.33
N ILE A 89 -17.30 -1.53 -5.61
CA ILE A 89 -18.68 -1.80 -6.03
C ILE A 89 -19.09 -3.24 -5.67
N ALA A 90 -18.23 -4.24 -5.89
CA ALA A 90 -18.51 -5.62 -5.54
C ALA A 90 -18.76 -5.81 -4.02
N VAL A 91 -17.98 -5.10 -3.19
CA VAL A 91 -18.18 -5.10 -1.73
C VAL A 91 -19.49 -4.41 -1.35
N ARG A 92 -19.80 -3.26 -1.97
CA ARG A 92 -21.04 -2.52 -1.75
C ARG A 92 -22.28 -3.36 -2.08
N ASP A 93 -22.26 -4.10 -3.17
CA ASP A 93 -23.37 -4.98 -3.56
C ASP A 93 -23.54 -6.17 -2.60
N LYS A 94 -22.44 -6.73 -2.07
CA LYS A 94 -22.48 -7.76 -1.01
C LYS A 94 -23.07 -7.25 0.30
N VAL A 95 -22.71 -6.04 0.72
CA VAL A 95 -23.24 -5.43 1.96
C VAL A 95 -24.73 -5.13 1.83
N ILE A 96 -25.17 -4.61 0.68
CA ILE A 96 -26.59 -4.38 0.41
C ILE A 96 -27.37 -5.70 0.46
N SER A 97 -26.82 -6.76 -0.13
CA SER A 97 -27.45 -8.09 -0.12
C SER A 97 -27.60 -8.64 1.30
N ALA A 98 -26.55 -8.52 2.12
CA ALA A 98 -26.58 -8.94 3.52
C ALA A 98 -27.60 -8.13 4.36
N TYR A 99 -27.74 -6.82 4.10
CA TYR A 99 -28.75 -6.00 4.76
C TYR A 99 -30.18 -6.43 4.38
N GLN A 100 -30.44 -6.67 3.10
CA GLN A 100 -31.76 -7.16 2.65
C GLN A 100 -32.12 -8.53 3.25
N GLU A 101 -31.14 -9.43 3.40
CA GLU A 101 -31.32 -10.74 4.04
C GLU A 101 -31.72 -10.58 5.52
N ILE A 102 -30.98 -9.76 6.28
CA ILE A 102 -31.25 -9.50 7.71
C ILE A 102 -32.63 -8.86 7.89
N SER A 103 -32.98 -7.87 7.05
CA SER A 103 -34.30 -7.22 7.13
C SER A 103 -35.46 -8.16 6.82
N ARG A 104 -35.27 -9.18 5.97
CA ARG A 104 -36.31 -10.19 5.70
C ARG A 104 -36.50 -11.18 6.86
N MET A 105 -35.50 -11.30 7.74
CA MET A 105 -35.55 -12.18 8.91
C MET A 105 -35.99 -11.43 10.20
N SER A 106 -35.99 -10.10 10.22
CA SER A 106 -36.34 -9.27 11.39
C SER A 106 -37.83 -8.93 11.51
N ILE A 107 -38.70 -9.75 10.92
CA ILE A 107 -40.16 -9.71 11.10
C ILE A 107 -40.57 -10.95 11.90
#